data_AF-A0AAU0PYB9-F1
#
_entry.id   AF-A0AAU0PYB9-F1
#
_cell.length_a   1.000
_cell.length_b   1.000
_cell.length_c   1.000
_cell.angle_alpha   90.00
_cell.angle_beta   90.00
_cell.angle_gamma   90.00
#
_symmetry.space_group_name_H-M   'P 1'
#
loop_
_entity.id
_entity.type
_entity.pdbx_description
1 polymer ?
#
loop_
_entity_poly.entity_id
_entity_poly.type
_entity_poly.pdbx_seq_one_letter_code
_entity_poly.pdbx_strand_id
1 'polypeptide(L)'
;MNFLELIAAALDREGIESRISGEALYVPISPDVDLRCEEINSDIPAANVYVAVANAAPGDDASDDDAMLVTAIFTVEDAVDTVNFHVATDQAVTIIRDLLDGSDARIADLDFEQDDEDPTLLSADVGESSSLEVVTTVDSSSPSVSVAFVTYIDPDDADDTDDTDDSDESDDVDDADEPDDTDDLDDTDLDASENDDDLSDDDVAVEVMDLGVFKDYDTVFNVLSVAVDQAENWEAELINSANDPWGGSARDPWVNEA
;
A
#
# COMPACT_ATOMS: atom_id res chain seq x y z
N MET A 1 -8.10 -7.98 -44.25
CA MET A 1 -7.99 -7.71 -42.81
C MET A 1 -7.58 -6.27 -42.67
N ASN A 2 -8.54 -5.46 -42.26
CA ASN A 2 -8.32 -4.07 -41.93
C ASN A 2 -7.52 -3.94 -40.62
N PHE A 3 -6.96 -2.77 -40.33
CA PHE A 3 -6.16 -2.53 -39.14
C PHE A 3 -6.93 -2.87 -37.85
N LEU A 4 -8.19 -2.45 -37.73
CA LEU A 4 -9.06 -2.79 -36.59
C LEU A 4 -9.32 -4.29 -36.44
N GLU A 5 -9.43 -5.05 -37.54
CA GLU A 5 -9.59 -6.51 -37.48
C GLU A 5 -8.31 -7.19 -36.97
N LEU A 6 -7.14 -6.63 -37.29
CA LEU A 6 -5.86 -7.13 -36.78
C LEU A 6 -5.71 -6.85 -35.28
N ILE A 7 -6.16 -5.69 -34.81
CA ILE A 7 -6.21 -5.35 -33.38
C ILE A 7 -7.16 -6.31 -32.65
N ALA A 8 -8.39 -6.48 -33.14
CA ALA A 8 -9.36 -7.40 -32.54
C ALA A 8 -8.82 -8.84 -32.45
N ALA A 9 -8.17 -9.33 -33.50
CA ALA A 9 -7.54 -10.66 -33.50
C ALA A 9 -6.29 -10.77 -32.61
N ALA A 10 -5.69 -9.64 -32.21
CA ALA A 10 -4.60 -9.62 -31.23
C ALA A 10 -5.14 -9.60 -29.80
N LEU A 11 -6.17 -8.78 -29.53
CA LEU A 11 -6.89 -8.73 -28.26
C LEU A 11 -7.51 -10.09 -27.90
N ASP A 12 -8.15 -10.77 -28.86
CA ASP A 12 -8.72 -12.11 -28.66
C ASP A 12 -7.66 -13.14 -28.23
N ARG A 13 -6.43 -13.02 -28.73
CA ARG A 13 -5.32 -13.90 -28.34
C ARG A 13 -4.86 -13.66 -26.91
N GLU A 14 -5.02 -12.45 -26.41
CA GLU A 14 -4.76 -12.07 -25.02
C GLU A 14 -5.96 -12.35 -24.11
N GLY A 15 -7.08 -12.80 -24.66
CA GLY A 15 -8.31 -13.07 -23.90
C GLY A 15 -9.14 -11.81 -23.60
N ILE A 16 -8.84 -10.70 -24.27
CA ILE A 16 -9.54 -9.42 -24.09
C ILE A 16 -10.74 -9.38 -25.03
N GLU A 17 -11.92 -9.15 -24.45
CA GLU A 17 -13.15 -9.04 -25.22
C GLU A 17 -13.13 -7.78 -26.09
N SER A 18 -13.54 -7.89 -27.35
CA SER A 18 -13.65 -6.72 -28.22
C SER A 18 -14.80 -6.88 -29.20
N ARG A 19 -15.42 -5.75 -29.59
CA ARG A 19 -16.55 -5.70 -30.52
C ARG A 19 -16.30 -4.66 -31.60
N ILE A 20 -16.40 -5.06 -32.86
CA ILE A 20 -16.33 -4.13 -33.99
C ILE A 20 -17.76 -3.70 -34.32
N SER A 21 -18.00 -2.38 -34.31
CA SER A 21 -19.27 -1.77 -34.67
C SER A 21 -19.04 -0.61 -35.63
N GLY A 22 -19.46 -0.75 -36.88
CA GLY A 22 -19.26 0.27 -37.90
C GLY A 22 -17.79 0.45 -38.25
N GLU A 23 -17.27 1.66 -38.05
CA GLU A 23 -15.88 2.07 -38.35
C GLU A 23 -15.00 2.13 -37.09
N ALA A 24 -15.50 1.61 -35.96
CA ALA A 24 -14.81 1.62 -34.67
C ALA A 24 -14.74 0.21 -34.04
N LEU A 25 -13.66 -0.02 -33.31
CA LEU A 25 -13.48 -1.15 -32.40
C LEU A 25 -13.76 -0.67 -30.98
N TYR A 26 -14.54 -1.42 -30.21
CA TYR A 26 -14.81 -1.15 -28.81
C TYR A 26 -14.26 -2.27 -27.95
N VAL A 27 -13.65 -1.91 -26.83
CA VAL A 27 -13.13 -2.83 -25.83
C VAL A 27 -13.75 -2.44 -24.49
N PRO A 28 -14.63 -3.28 -23.91
CA PRO A 28 -15.16 -3.03 -22.58
C PRO A 28 -14.04 -3.15 -21.56
N ILE A 29 -13.84 -2.10 -20.77
CA ILE A 29 -12.87 -2.07 -19.66
C ILE A 29 -13.61 -2.34 -18.35
N SER A 30 -14.71 -1.62 -18.14
CA SER A 30 -15.57 -1.69 -16.96
C SER A 30 -17.03 -1.55 -17.39
N PRO A 31 -18.02 -1.82 -16.52
CA PRO A 31 -19.45 -1.78 -16.90
C PRO A 31 -19.91 -0.43 -17.45
N ASP A 32 -19.23 0.66 -17.07
CA ASP A 32 -19.56 2.03 -17.45
C ASP A 32 -18.53 2.66 -18.41
N VAL A 33 -17.45 1.96 -18.78
CA VAL A 33 -16.34 2.50 -19.58
C VAL A 33 -15.91 1.55 -20.70
N ASP A 34 -15.88 2.06 -21.94
CA ASP A 34 -15.35 1.39 -23.13
C ASP A 34 -14.12 2.15 -23.67
N LEU A 35 -13.09 1.43 -24.10
CA LEU A 35 -12.09 1.96 -25.02
C LEU A 35 -12.59 1.86 -26.47
N ARG A 36 -12.52 2.96 -27.21
CA ARG A 36 -12.94 3.05 -28.62
C ARG A 36 -11.72 3.32 -29.49
N CYS A 37 -11.40 2.42 -30.42
CA CYS A 37 -10.38 2.63 -31.44
C CYS A 37 -11.03 2.97 -32.78
N GLU A 38 -10.69 4.13 -33.33
CA GLU A 38 -11.19 4.62 -34.61
C GLU A 38 -10.04 4.76 -35.61
N GLU A 39 -10.19 4.17 -36.80
CA GLU A 39 -9.16 4.25 -37.82
C GLU A 39 -9.03 5.67 -38.38
N ILE A 40 -7.81 6.19 -38.41
CA ILE A 40 -7.51 7.55 -38.91
C ILE A 40 -7.28 7.52 -40.42
N ASN A 41 -6.67 6.44 -40.91
CA ASN A 41 -6.19 6.34 -42.28
C ASN A 41 -6.21 4.89 -42.78
N SER A 42 -6.70 4.68 -43.99
CA SER A 42 -6.80 3.33 -44.57
C SER A 42 -5.58 2.90 -45.40
N ASP A 43 -4.65 3.82 -45.67
CA ASP A 43 -3.38 3.54 -46.36
C ASP A 43 -2.25 3.20 -45.37
N ILE A 44 -2.36 3.60 -44.10
CA ILE A 44 -1.33 3.43 -43.06
C ILE A 44 -2.01 2.91 -41.79
N PRO A 45 -1.47 1.89 -41.10
CA PRO A 45 -2.00 1.44 -39.80
C PRO A 45 -1.92 2.59 -38.78
N ALA A 46 -3.04 3.26 -38.54
CA ALA A 46 -3.16 4.36 -37.61
C ALA A 46 -4.58 4.43 -37.06
N ALA A 47 -4.73 4.45 -35.74
CA ALA A 47 -6.02 4.59 -35.07
C ALA A 47 -5.91 5.53 -33.87
N ASN A 48 -6.97 6.29 -33.61
CA ASN A 48 -7.13 7.06 -32.39
C ASN A 48 -7.81 6.18 -31.34
N VAL A 49 -7.33 6.24 -30.11
CA VAL A 49 -7.90 5.53 -28.97
C VAL A 49 -8.55 6.53 -28.04
N TYR A 50 -9.84 6.34 -27.81
CA TYR A 50 -10.65 7.16 -26.93
C TYR A 50 -11.11 6.34 -25.73
N VAL A 51 -11.24 6.98 -24.58
CA VAL A 51 -12.03 6.48 -23.45
C VAL A 51 -13.41 7.08 -23.55
N ALA A 52 -14.45 6.25 -23.54
CA ALA A 52 -15.84 6.68 -23.67
C ALA A 52 -16.73 5.95 -22.68
N VAL A 53 -17.86 6.56 -22.34
CA VAL A 53 -18.90 5.91 -21.53
C VAL A 53 -19.45 4.68 -22.27
N ALA A 54 -19.53 3.56 -21.57
CA ALA A 54 -20.01 2.32 -22.15
C ALA A 54 -21.45 2.45 -22.65
N ASN A 55 -21.73 1.81 -23.78
CA ASN A 55 -23.07 1.69 -24.34
C ASN A 55 -23.77 3.03 -24.68
N ALA A 56 -23.01 4.09 -24.97
CA ALA A 56 -23.55 5.31 -25.57
C ALA A 56 -24.22 4.95 -26.91
N ALA A 57 -25.54 5.11 -26.98
CA ALA A 57 -26.31 4.69 -28.15
C ALA A 57 -26.01 5.62 -29.34
N PRO A 58 -25.77 5.08 -30.55
CA PRO A 58 -25.48 5.92 -31.72
C PRO A 58 -26.69 6.84 -32.02
N GLY A 59 -26.50 8.15 -31.83
CA GLY A 59 -27.53 9.17 -32.03
C GLY A 59 -28.07 9.83 -30.76
N ASP A 60 -27.59 9.44 -29.57
CA ASP A 60 -27.75 10.27 -28.38
C ASP A 60 -26.76 11.45 -28.47
N ASP A 61 -27.22 12.67 -28.16
CA ASP A 61 -26.44 13.93 -28.20
C ASP A 61 -25.22 13.91 -27.24
N ALA A 62 -25.03 12.82 -26.48
CA ALA A 62 -23.93 12.57 -25.56
C ALA A 62 -22.87 11.57 -26.08
N SER A 63 -22.98 11.06 -27.31
CA SER A 63 -22.17 9.90 -27.76
C SER A 63 -20.81 10.25 -28.37
N ASP A 64 -20.64 11.48 -28.86
CA ASP A 64 -19.40 11.96 -29.48
C ASP A 64 -18.67 12.96 -28.56
N ASP A 65 -19.42 13.76 -27.80
CA ASP A 65 -18.89 14.78 -26.88
C ASP A 65 -18.30 14.21 -25.57
N ASP A 66 -18.62 12.96 -25.19
CA ASP A 66 -18.14 12.33 -23.95
C ASP A 66 -16.94 11.37 -24.17
N ALA A 67 -16.44 11.28 -25.41
CA ALA A 67 -15.27 10.47 -25.74
C ALA A 67 -13.98 11.31 -25.63
N MET A 68 -13.10 10.95 -24.70
CA MET A 68 -11.81 11.62 -24.52
C MET A 68 -10.72 10.91 -25.30
N LEU A 69 -10.06 11.62 -26.22
CA LEU A 69 -8.88 11.10 -26.92
C LEU A 69 -7.74 10.91 -25.92
N VAL A 70 -7.26 9.68 -25.77
CA VAL A 70 -6.15 9.35 -24.88
C VAL A 70 -4.84 9.26 -25.65
N THR A 71 -4.83 8.53 -26.77
CA THR A 71 -3.61 8.32 -27.57
C THR A 71 -3.92 7.98 -29.02
N ALA A 72 -2.88 7.99 -29.86
CA ALA A 72 -2.91 7.49 -31.23
C ALA A 72 -1.92 6.35 -31.40
N ILE A 73 -2.39 5.24 -31.94
CA ILE A 73 -1.65 3.99 -32.08
C ILE A 73 -1.31 3.75 -33.55
N PHE A 74 -0.10 3.25 -33.82
CA PHE A 74 0.41 3.02 -35.18
C PHE A 74 0.75 1.55 -35.46
N THR A 75 0.65 0.69 -34.43
CA THR A 75 0.91 -0.73 -34.55
C THR A 75 -0.13 -1.52 -33.78
N VAL A 76 -0.28 -2.81 -34.11
CA VAL A 76 -1.20 -3.70 -33.41
C VAL A 76 -0.72 -3.96 -31.97
N GLU A 77 0.59 -4.06 -31.77
CA GLU A 77 1.19 -4.32 -30.45
C GLU A 77 0.94 -3.14 -29.50
N ASP A 78 1.13 -1.92 -29.99
CA ASP A 78 0.87 -0.68 -29.25
C ASP A 78 -0.62 -0.49 -28.90
N ALA A 79 -1.51 -0.96 -29.78
CA ALA A 79 -2.95 -1.01 -29.51
C ALA A 79 -3.28 -1.90 -28.32
N VAL A 80 -2.69 -3.10 -28.31
CA VAL A 80 -2.92 -4.09 -27.26
C VAL A 80 -2.32 -3.64 -25.94
N ASP A 81 -1.10 -3.08 -25.95
CA ASP A 81 -0.44 -2.53 -24.76
C ASP A 81 -1.25 -1.38 -24.13
N THR A 82 -1.74 -0.45 -24.97
CA THR A 82 -2.61 0.64 -24.52
C THR A 82 -3.88 0.12 -23.85
N VAL A 83 -4.53 -0.87 -24.45
CA VAL A 83 -5.75 -1.48 -23.91
C VAL A 83 -5.45 -2.18 -22.58
N ASN A 84 -4.41 -3.03 -22.55
CA ASN A 84 -3.98 -3.74 -21.36
C ASN A 84 -3.66 -2.80 -20.19
N PHE A 85 -2.98 -1.69 -20.47
CA PHE A 85 -2.67 -0.69 -19.44
C PHE A 85 -3.94 -0.12 -18.80
N HIS A 86 -4.95 0.22 -19.59
CA HIS A 86 -6.22 0.74 -19.07
C HIS A 86 -7.03 -0.34 -18.34
N VAL A 87 -7.08 -1.56 -18.86
CA VAL A 87 -7.70 -2.71 -18.18
C VAL A 87 -7.02 -2.94 -16.82
N ALA A 88 -5.70 -2.97 -16.78
CA ALA A 88 -4.96 -3.20 -15.56
C ALA A 88 -5.12 -2.05 -14.55
N THR A 89 -5.21 -0.80 -15.03
CA THR A 89 -5.48 0.37 -14.18
C THR A 89 -6.89 0.32 -13.58
N ASP A 90 -7.91 -0.02 -14.37
CA ASP A 90 -9.28 -0.16 -13.87
C ASP A 90 -9.41 -1.29 -12.84
N GLN A 91 -8.74 -2.41 -13.10
CA GLN A 91 -8.64 -3.50 -12.14
C GLN A 91 -7.97 -3.07 -10.84
N ALA A 92 -6.84 -2.34 -10.90
CA ALA A 92 -6.19 -1.79 -9.71
C ALA A 92 -7.11 -0.89 -8.89
N VAL A 93 -7.81 0.03 -9.54
CA VAL A 93 -8.78 0.94 -8.89
C VAL A 93 -9.93 0.14 -8.27
N THR A 94 -10.40 -0.91 -8.95
CA THR A 94 -11.46 -1.78 -8.42
C THR A 94 -11.01 -2.49 -7.16
N ILE A 95 -9.79 -3.05 -7.12
CA ILE A 95 -9.24 -3.73 -5.93
C ILE A 95 -9.12 -2.76 -4.77
N ILE A 96 -8.54 -1.59 -5.00
CA ILE A 96 -8.37 -0.56 -3.96
C ILE A 96 -9.74 -0.21 -3.36
N ARG A 97 -10.75 -0.05 -4.22
CA ARG A 97 -12.12 0.23 -3.78
C ARG A 97 -12.75 -0.93 -3.01
N ASP A 98 -12.57 -2.17 -3.45
CA ASP A 98 -13.08 -3.36 -2.75
C ASP A 98 -12.44 -3.53 -1.37
N LEU A 99 -11.15 -3.21 -1.24
CA LEU A 99 -10.43 -3.20 0.05
C LEU A 99 -10.98 -2.11 0.97
N LEU A 100 -11.12 -0.88 0.48
CA LEU A 100 -11.66 0.26 1.26
C LEU A 100 -13.13 0.05 1.69
N ASP A 101 -13.95 -0.61 0.86
CA ASP A 101 -15.36 -0.86 1.17
C ASP A 101 -15.55 -2.11 2.07
N GLY A 102 -14.50 -2.91 2.26
CA GLY A 102 -14.61 -4.20 2.96
C GLY A 102 -15.58 -5.15 2.28
N SER A 103 -15.63 -5.12 0.94
CA SER A 103 -16.66 -5.82 0.14
C SER A 103 -16.60 -7.35 0.24
N ASP A 104 -15.44 -7.92 0.63
CA ASP A 104 -15.27 -9.35 0.88
C ASP A 104 -15.41 -9.71 2.37
N ALA A 105 -16.19 -10.75 2.67
CA ALA A 105 -16.48 -11.17 4.05
C ALA A 105 -15.22 -11.57 4.86
N ARG A 106 -14.11 -11.91 4.20
CA ARG A 106 -12.83 -12.26 4.83
C ARG A 106 -12.10 -11.05 5.43
N ILE A 107 -12.35 -9.87 4.89
CA ILE A 107 -11.71 -8.60 5.31
C ILE A 107 -12.73 -7.62 5.88
N ALA A 108 -13.97 -8.04 6.11
CA ALA A 108 -15.04 -7.14 6.56
C ALA A 108 -14.82 -6.56 7.98
N ASP A 109 -13.85 -7.10 8.73
CA ASP A 109 -13.43 -6.59 10.05
C ASP A 109 -12.21 -5.66 9.95
N LEU A 110 -11.56 -5.58 8.78
CA LEU A 110 -10.45 -4.67 8.51
C LEU A 110 -10.99 -3.32 8.04
N ASP A 111 -10.52 -2.25 8.68
CA ASP A 111 -10.79 -0.88 8.26
C ASP A 111 -9.55 -0.39 7.50
N PHE A 112 -9.61 -0.43 6.17
CA PHE A 112 -8.51 0.05 5.33
C PHE A 112 -8.62 1.57 5.15
N GLU A 113 -7.49 2.24 5.31
CA GLU A 113 -7.32 3.67 5.04
C GLU A 113 -6.32 3.85 3.89
N GLN A 114 -6.59 4.82 3.02
CA GLN A 114 -5.69 5.17 1.93
C GLN A 114 -4.70 6.21 2.40
N ASP A 115 -3.43 6.00 2.08
CA ASP A 115 -2.37 6.94 2.42
C ASP A 115 -2.56 8.28 1.68
N ASP A 116 -2.29 9.38 2.39
CA ASP A 116 -2.45 10.74 1.89
C ASP A 116 -1.41 11.11 0.80
N GLU A 117 -0.23 10.51 0.84
CA GLU A 117 0.87 10.76 -0.10
C GLU A 117 0.84 9.79 -1.29
N ASP A 118 0.54 8.53 -1.04
CA ASP A 118 0.46 7.47 -2.05
C ASP A 118 -0.92 6.81 -2.11
N PRO A 119 -1.76 7.13 -3.12
CA PRO A 119 -3.10 6.57 -3.24
C PRO A 119 -3.11 5.07 -3.62
N THR A 120 -1.96 4.45 -3.85
CA THR A 120 -1.86 3.01 -4.12
C THR A 120 -1.50 2.20 -2.88
N LEU A 121 -1.12 2.86 -1.79
CA LEU A 121 -0.89 2.29 -0.47
C LEU A 121 -2.15 2.37 0.38
N LEU A 122 -2.53 1.22 0.94
CA LEU A 122 -3.61 1.07 1.89
C LEU A 122 -3.05 0.48 3.18
N SER A 123 -3.37 1.06 4.33
CA SER A 123 -3.02 0.53 5.64
C SER A 123 -4.28 0.11 6.40
N ALA A 124 -4.18 -0.92 7.25
CA ALA A 124 -5.24 -1.31 8.16
C ALA A 124 -4.65 -1.79 9.47
N ASP A 125 -5.06 -1.19 10.58
CA ASP A 125 -4.55 -1.55 11.90
C ASP A 125 -4.94 -2.97 12.29
N VAL A 126 -3.94 -3.71 12.77
CA VAL A 126 -4.09 -5.08 13.24
C VAL A 126 -3.32 -5.27 14.54
N GLY A 127 -4.00 -5.68 15.61
CA GLY A 127 -3.34 -5.83 16.92
C GLY A 127 -3.20 -4.50 17.66
N GLU A 128 -2.22 -4.40 18.56
CA GLU A 128 -2.02 -3.24 19.44
C GLU A 128 -1.02 -2.24 18.87
N SER A 129 -0.04 -2.70 18.08
CA SER A 129 1.02 -1.84 17.53
C SER A 129 1.43 -2.26 16.12
N SER A 130 0.58 -3.01 15.40
CA SER A 130 0.85 -3.47 14.05
C SER A 130 -0.20 -3.00 13.04
N SER A 131 0.19 -2.95 11.78
CA SER A 131 -0.66 -2.55 10.66
C SER A 131 -0.35 -3.38 9.42
N LEU A 132 -1.37 -3.65 8.60
CA LEU A 132 -1.25 -4.33 7.32
C LEU A 132 -1.16 -3.30 6.20
N GLU A 133 -0.05 -3.29 5.49
CA GLU A 133 0.17 -2.43 4.33
C GLU A 133 -0.04 -3.19 3.03
N VAL A 134 -0.85 -2.62 2.14
CA VAL A 134 -1.21 -3.19 0.84
C VAL A 134 -0.90 -2.17 -0.25
N VAL A 135 0.05 -2.49 -1.12
CA VAL A 135 0.45 -1.61 -2.24
C VAL A 135 0.02 -2.22 -3.57
N THR A 136 -0.73 -1.46 -4.36
CA THR A 136 -1.19 -1.90 -5.69
C THR A 136 -0.36 -1.27 -6.82
N THR A 137 0.39 -2.07 -7.55
CA THR A 137 1.20 -1.62 -8.70
C THR A 137 0.59 -2.10 -10.02
N VAL A 138 0.82 -1.37 -11.11
CA VAL A 138 0.32 -1.73 -12.45
C VAL A 138 1.48 -1.94 -13.42
N ASP A 139 1.76 -3.20 -13.76
CA ASP A 139 2.84 -3.59 -14.68
C ASP A 139 2.31 -3.87 -16.09
N SER A 140 1.90 -2.82 -16.84
CA SER A 140 1.46 -2.81 -18.26
C SER A 140 0.36 -3.78 -18.72
N SER A 141 0.12 -4.90 -18.04
CA SER A 141 -0.66 -6.06 -18.50
C SER A 141 -1.48 -6.72 -17.38
N SER A 142 -1.10 -6.53 -16.12
CA SER A 142 -1.84 -6.99 -14.96
C SER A 142 -1.44 -6.16 -13.74
N PRO A 143 -2.37 -5.74 -12.87
CA PRO A 143 -1.97 -5.18 -11.60
C PRO A 143 -1.37 -6.29 -10.71
N SER A 144 -0.47 -5.88 -9.83
CA SER A 144 0.16 -6.71 -8.81
C SER A 144 -0.09 -6.04 -7.46
N VAL A 145 -0.36 -6.83 -6.43
CA VAL A 145 -0.61 -6.34 -5.07
C VAL A 145 0.47 -6.89 -4.15
N SER A 146 1.23 -6.00 -3.52
CA SER A 146 2.19 -6.33 -2.48
C SER A 146 1.52 -6.20 -1.13
N VAL A 147 1.73 -7.17 -0.25
CA VAL A 147 1.22 -7.13 1.13
C VAL A 147 2.38 -7.23 2.10
N ALA A 148 2.44 -6.33 3.08
CA ALA A 148 3.39 -6.32 4.16
C ALA A 148 2.68 -6.20 5.51
N PHE A 149 3.27 -6.81 6.53
CA PHE A 149 2.86 -6.65 7.92
C PHE A 149 3.92 -5.80 8.62
N VAL A 150 3.51 -4.69 9.20
CA VAL A 150 4.41 -3.71 9.82
C VAL A 150 4.08 -3.65 11.30
N THR A 151 5.10 -3.79 12.14
CA THR A 151 4.99 -3.62 13.60
C THR A 151 5.82 -2.42 14.02
N TYR A 152 5.17 -1.49 14.71
CA TYR A 152 5.79 -0.35 15.35
C TYR A 152 6.15 -0.73 16.78
N ILE A 153 7.43 -0.70 17.12
CA ILE A 153 7.93 -1.10 18.42
C ILE A 153 8.24 0.16 19.20
N ASP A 154 7.49 0.37 20.27
CA ASP A 154 7.75 1.46 21.21
C ASP A 154 9.08 1.20 21.95
N PRO A 155 9.94 2.21 22.13
CA PRO A 155 11.19 2.05 22.86
C PRO A 155 11.00 1.57 24.31
N ASP A 156 9.85 1.83 24.95
CA ASP A 156 9.54 1.31 26.29
C ASP A 156 9.21 -0.21 26.27
N ASP A 157 8.62 -0.73 25.18
CA ASP A 157 8.35 -2.18 25.00
C ASP A 157 9.64 -2.98 24.71
N ALA A 158 10.72 -2.31 24.30
CA ALA A 158 12.01 -2.92 24.05
C ALA A 158 12.84 -3.17 25.32
N ASP A 159 12.51 -2.56 26.47
CA ASP A 159 13.39 -2.50 27.66
C ASP A 159 12.97 -3.40 28.85
N ASP A 160 11.90 -4.20 28.72
CA ASP A 160 11.36 -4.99 29.85
C ASP A 160 12.18 -6.27 30.18
N THR A 161 13.50 -6.26 29.92
CA THR A 161 14.41 -7.39 30.22
C THR A 161 15.52 -7.10 31.23
N ASP A 162 15.63 -5.91 31.83
CA ASP A 162 16.56 -5.67 32.95
C ASP A 162 15.88 -5.73 34.33
N ASP A 163 15.20 -6.85 34.61
CA ASP A 163 14.84 -7.23 35.96
C ASP A 163 16.04 -7.96 36.61
N THR A 164 17.20 -7.29 36.68
CA THR A 164 18.31 -7.68 37.57
C THR A 164 18.38 -6.71 38.73
N ASP A 165 17.58 -7.04 39.74
CA ASP A 165 17.74 -6.69 41.16
C ASP A 165 19.22 -6.70 41.60
N ASP A 166 19.89 -5.55 41.50
CA ASP A 166 21.02 -5.20 42.36
C ASP A 166 20.61 -3.97 43.18
N SER A 167 19.76 -4.26 44.15
CA SER A 167 19.59 -3.48 45.37
C SER A 167 20.92 -3.40 46.13
N ASP A 168 21.78 -2.43 45.78
CA ASP A 168 22.91 -2.04 46.63
C ASP A 168 22.61 -0.68 47.28
N GLU A 169 21.90 -0.77 48.41
CA GLU A 169 21.83 0.27 49.42
C GLU A 169 23.25 0.69 49.82
N SER A 170 23.58 1.97 49.65
CA SER A 170 24.63 2.61 50.45
C SER A 170 24.27 4.06 50.72
N ASP A 171 23.54 4.22 51.83
CA ASP A 171 23.54 5.39 52.69
C ASP A 171 24.97 5.89 52.95
N ASP A 172 25.17 7.22 52.92
CA ASP A 172 25.55 8.02 54.09
C ASP A 172 26.19 9.38 53.68
N VAL A 173 25.48 10.47 54.06
CA VAL A 173 25.93 11.71 54.76
C VAL A 173 26.96 12.66 54.11
N ASP A 174 26.95 13.99 54.24
CA ASP A 174 26.12 15.03 54.88
C ASP A 174 26.82 16.40 54.59
N ASP A 175 26.17 17.49 55.02
CA ASP A 175 26.70 18.83 55.35
C ASP A 175 26.40 19.98 54.36
N ALA A 176 25.14 20.43 54.45
CA ALA A 176 24.70 21.76 54.88
C ALA A 176 25.49 23.02 54.43
N ASP A 177 24.75 23.96 53.82
CA ASP A 177 24.67 25.36 54.30
C ASP A 177 23.49 26.09 53.61
N GLU A 178 22.47 26.48 54.36
CA GLU A 178 21.57 27.60 54.04
C GLU A 178 21.86 28.69 55.07
N PRO A 179 21.86 29.99 54.71
CA PRO A 179 20.59 30.72 54.83
C PRO A 179 20.40 32.02 53.98
N ASP A 180 19.13 32.43 53.96
CA ASP A 180 18.59 33.82 54.04
C ASP A 180 18.39 34.66 52.75
N ASP A 181 17.10 34.81 52.41
CA ASP A 181 16.35 36.05 52.16
C ASP A 181 16.98 37.21 51.34
N THR A 182 16.34 37.57 50.22
CA THR A 182 15.48 38.77 50.07
C THR A 182 15.27 39.17 48.59
N ASP A 183 14.04 39.59 48.31
CA ASP A 183 13.52 40.18 47.07
C ASP A 183 14.47 41.17 46.35
N ASP A 184 14.56 41.11 45.02
CA ASP A 184 14.13 42.22 44.16
C ASP A 184 14.17 41.83 42.66
N LEU A 185 13.17 42.34 41.95
CA LEU A 185 12.82 42.13 40.55
C LEU A 185 13.76 42.89 39.61
N ASP A 186 14.21 42.30 38.49
CA ASP A 186 14.18 42.93 37.14
C ASP A 186 14.66 41.94 36.06
N ASP A 187 13.86 41.82 35.00
CA ASP A 187 14.21 41.53 33.60
C ASP A 187 15.53 40.79 33.30
N THR A 188 15.42 39.48 33.03
CA THR A 188 16.16 38.86 31.93
C THR A 188 15.31 37.74 31.33
N ASP A 189 14.97 37.91 30.05
CA ASP A 189 14.49 36.91 29.09
C ASP A 189 14.17 35.52 29.65
N LEU A 190 12.89 35.28 29.94
CA LEU A 190 12.28 33.96 29.84
C LEU A 190 12.08 33.61 28.36
N ASP A 191 13.19 33.55 27.63
CA ASP A 191 13.33 32.78 26.39
C ASP A 191 14.13 31.52 26.79
N ALA A 192 13.60 30.80 27.77
CA ALA A 192 14.02 29.45 28.07
C ALA A 192 13.32 28.56 27.04
N SER A 193 14.06 28.33 25.95
CA SER A 193 14.21 27.04 25.27
C SER A 193 12.98 26.12 25.38
N GLU A 194 12.25 25.91 24.29
CA GLU A 194 12.62 24.77 23.42
C GLU A 194 12.80 23.49 24.26
N ASN A 195 11.75 23.09 24.98
CA ASN A 195 11.31 21.70 24.94
C ASN A 195 10.22 21.75 23.85
N ASP A 196 10.50 21.55 22.57
CA ASP A 196 11.10 20.33 22.03
C ASP A 196 10.48 19.09 22.69
N ASP A 197 9.14 19.09 22.77
CA ASP A 197 8.33 17.90 22.48
C ASP A 197 8.36 17.66 20.95
N ASP A 198 9.55 17.76 20.35
CA ASP A 198 9.90 17.05 19.12
C ASP A 198 10.35 15.69 19.63
N LEU A 199 9.38 14.88 20.06
CA LEU A 199 9.55 13.43 20.03
C LEU A 199 9.85 13.14 18.57
N SER A 200 11.14 13.12 18.25
CA SER A 200 11.61 12.68 16.96
C SER A 200 10.99 11.31 16.73
N ASP A 201 10.24 11.19 15.63
CA ASP A 201 9.80 9.95 14.97
C ASP A 201 10.94 8.90 14.74
N ASP A 202 12.12 9.09 15.34
CA ASP A 202 13.38 8.38 15.13
C ASP A 202 13.63 7.26 16.17
N ASP A 203 12.83 7.17 17.24
CA ASP A 203 12.99 6.15 18.31
C ASP A 203 11.96 5.00 18.25
N VAL A 204 11.05 4.98 17.27
CA VAL A 204 10.15 3.82 17.05
C VAL A 204 10.86 2.83 16.13
N ALA A 205 11.24 1.66 16.65
CA ALA A 205 11.80 0.62 15.81
C ALA A 205 10.68 0.00 14.96
N VAL A 206 10.85 -0.05 13.63
CA VAL A 206 9.83 -0.57 12.71
C VAL A 206 10.30 -1.89 12.12
N GLU A 207 9.58 -2.97 12.41
CA GLU A 207 9.82 -4.28 11.82
C GLU A 207 8.81 -4.55 10.70
N VAL A 208 9.31 -4.91 9.52
CA VAL A 208 8.49 -5.16 8.33
C VAL A 208 8.64 -6.60 7.88
N MET A 209 7.53 -7.34 7.88
CA MET A 209 7.42 -8.68 7.34
C MET A 209 6.72 -8.66 5.98
N ASP A 210 7.48 -8.91 4.90
CA ASP A 210 6.94 -9.05 3.55
C ASP A 210 6.14 -10.37 3.42
N LEU A 211 4.85 -10.27 3.14
CA LEU A 211 3.96 -11.42 2.90
C LEU A 211 3.96 -11.84 1.42
N GLY A 212 4.47 -10.96 0.54
CA GLY A 212 4.74 -11.23 -0.85
C GLY A 212 3.89 -10.41 -1.84
N VAL A 213 4.10 -10.69 -3.12
CA VAL A 213 3.42 -10.01 -4.24
C VAL A 213 2.50 -10.98 -4.98
N PHE A 214 1.24 -10.59 -5.13
CA PHE A 214 0.17 -11.42 -5.68
C PHE A 214 -0.48 -10.76 -6.88
N LYS A 215 -0.87 -11.57 -7.87
CA LYS A 215 -1.67 -11.14 -9.03
C LYS A 215 -3.11 -11.62 -8.97
N ASP A 216 -3.40 -12.52 -8.05
CA ASP A 216 -4.71 -13.14 -7.86
C ASP A 216 -5.37 -12.53 -6.64
N TYR A 217 -6.49 -11.84 -6.85
CA TYR A 217 -7.14 -11.05 -5.79
C TYR A 217 -7.75 -11.92 -4.70
N ASP A 218 -8.23 -13.12 -5.05
CA ASP A 218 -8.73 -14.07 -4.04
C ASP A 218 -7.60 -14.49 -3.10
N THR A 219 -6.39 -14.68 -3.64
CA THR A 219 -5.19 -14.97 -2.85
C THR A 219 -4.84 -13.80 -1.92
N VAL A 220 -4.93 -12.55 -2.38
CA VAL A 220 -4.73 -11.37 -1.52
C VAL A 220 -5.68 -11.40 -0.32
N PHE A 221 -6.99 -11.59 -0.55
CA PHE A 221 -7.96 -11.66 0.55
C PHE A 221 -7.72 -12.84 1.49
N ASN A 222 -7.28 -14.00 0.97
CA ASN A 222 -6.89 -15.14 1.81
C ASN A 222 -5.69 -14.82 2.69
N VAL A 223 -4.67 -14.13 2.15
CA VAL A 223 -3.47 -13.74 2.89
C VAL A 223 -3.81 -12.72 3.97
N LEU A 224 -4.60 -11.70 3.64
CA LEU A 224 -5.07 -10.70 4.60
C LEU A 224 -5.86 -11.35 5.75
N SER A 225 -6.78 -12.26 5.43
CA SER A 225 -7.53 -13.00 6.46
C SER A 225 -6.61 -13.78 7.40
N VAL A 226 -5.62 -14.50 6.86
CA VAL A 226 -4.66 -15.25 7.68
C VAL A 226 -3.79 -14.31 8.50
N ALA A 227 -3.43 -13.16 7.96
CA ALA A 227 -2.62 -12.18 8.65
C ALA A 227 -3.36 -11.60 9.86
N VAL A 228 -4.65 -11.29 9.73
CA VAL A 228 -5.50 -10.88 10.86
C VAL A 228 -5.56 -11.97 11.93
N ASP A 229 -5.80 -13.22 11.53
CA ASP A 229 -5.85 -14.37 12.45
C ASP A 229 -4.49 -14.65 13.14
N GLN A 230 -3.38 -14.16 12.59
CA GLN A 230 -2.02 -14.36 13.13
C GLN A 230 -1.40 -13.09 13.71
N ALA A 231 -2.07 -11.93 13.62
CA ALA A 231 -1.49 -10.63 13.93
C ALA A 231 -0.87 -10.57 15.33
N GLU A 232 -1.62 -10.98 16.36
CA GLU A 232 -1.13 -11.01 17.75
C GLU A 232 0.12 -11.89 17.92
N ASN A 233 0.20 -13.00 17.18
CA ASN A 233 1.33 -13.94 17.27
C ASN A 233 2.56 -13.42 16.50
N TRP A 234 2.36 -12.79 15.34
CA TRP A 234 3.45 -12.21 14.56
C TRP A 234 4.00 -10.95 15.21
N GLU A 235 3.14 -10.09 15.76
CA GLU A 235 3.54 -8.92 16.55
C GLU A 235 4.46 -9.34 17.70
N ALA A 236 4.06 -10.33 18.51
CA ALA A 236 4.88 -10.82 19.61
C ALA A 236 6.23 -11.41 19.15
N GLU A 237 6.26 -12.14 18.03
CA GLU A 237 7.51 -12.68 17.48
C GLU A 237 8.42 -11.59 16.92
N LEU A 238 7.87 -10.56 16.26
CA LEU A 238 8.62 -9.44 15.71
C LEU A 238 9.21 -8.58 16.82
N ILE A 239 8.42 -8.21 17.83
CA ILE A 239 8.88 -7.49 19.03
C ILE A 239 10.01 -8.27 19.71
N ASN A 240 9.82 -9.58 19.94
CA ASN A 240 10.85 -10.43 20.55
C ASN A 240 12.12 -10.52 19.68
N SER A 241 11.97 -10.62 18.36
CA SER A 241 13.11 -10.67 17.44
C SER A 241 13.92 -9.38 17.40
N ALA A 242 13.25 -8.23 17.55
CA ALA A 242 13.88 -6.92 17.65
C ALA A 242 14.60 -6.74 19.00
N ASN A 243 14.04 -7.30 20.08
CA ASN A 243 14.65 -7.24 21.42
C ASN A 243 15.86 -8.19 21.58
N ASP A 244 15.86 -9.36 20.92
CA ASP A 244 16.98 -10.32 20.95
C ASP A 244 17.61 -10.55 19.57
N PRO A 245 18.28 -9.54 18.97
CA PRO A 245 18.89 -9.65 17.64
C PRO A 245 20.04 -10.67 17.56
N TRP A 246 20.46 -11.22 18.70
CA TRP A 246 21.53 -12.21 18.85
C TRP A 246 21.12 -13.49 19.60
N GLY A 247 19.85 -13.87 19.63
CA GLY A 247 19.45 -15.24 20.00
C GLY A 247 20.08 -15.81 21.28
N GLY A 248 19.62 -15.40 22.46
CA GLY A 248 19.93 -15.95 23.78
C GLY A 248 19.59 -17.44 23.99
N SER A 249 19.29 -18.19 22.91
CA SER A 249 19.13 -19.65 22.90
C SER A 249 20.35 -20.42 22.43
N ALA A 250 21.54 -19.80 22.36
CA ALA A 250 22.78 -20.55 22.45
C ALA A 250 22.89 -21.11 23.87
N ARG A 251 22.30 -22.30 24.11
CA ARG A 251 22.67 -23.18 25.21
C ARG A 251 24.19 -23.18 25.31
N ASP A 252 24.74 -22.50 26.31
CA ASP A 252 26.16 -22.47 26.59
C ASP A 252 26.71 -23.90 26.51
N PRO A 253 27.54 -24.24 25.51
CA PRO A 253 28.23 -25.52 25.49
C PRO A 253 29.37 -25.57 26.54
N TRP A 254 29.48 -24.53 27.38
CA TRP A 254 30.52 -24.34 28.38
C TRP A 254 30.02 -24.34 29.83
N VAL A 255 28.81 -24.83 30.12
CA VAL A 255 28.55 -25.41 31.44
C VAL A 255 29.15 -26.82 31.46
N ASN A 256 30.48 -26.88 31.54
CA ASN A 256 31.16 -28.10 31.90
C ASN A 256 31.31 -28.09 33.43
N GLU A 257 30.64 -29.06 34.07
CA GLU A 257 30.79 -29.39 35.48
C GLU A 257 32.26 -29.27 35.94
N ALA A 258 32.46 -28.54 37.03
CA ALA A 258 33.66 -28.60 37.86
C ALA A 258 33.24 -28.70 39.34
#